data_AF-A0A3N5Y8A1-F1
#
_entry.id   AF-A0A3N5Y8A1-F1
#
_cell.length_a   1.000
_cell.length_b   1.000
_cell.length_c   1.000
_cell.angle_alpha   90.00
_cell.angle_beta   90.00
_cell.angle_gamma   90.00
#
_symmetry.space_group_name_H-M   'P 1'
#
loop_
_entity.id
_entity.type
_entity.pdbx_description
1 polymer ?
#
loop_
_entity_poly.entity_id
_entity_poly.type
_entity_poly.pdbx_seq_one_letter_code
_entity_poly.pdbx_strand_id
1 'polypeptide(L)'
;MTSRTARGQEEKGAAAWHTLRLVLVAGALGASLVGCSSAPERIETPVAQPDSSGIPDAVPRVEPRSRSGNMETYVVRGRRYFTKDDSRGHVERGIASWYGPGFHGRKTSNGERYDMNAMTAAHKTLP
;
A
#
# COMPACT_ATOMS: atom_id res chain seq x y z
N MET A 1 -57.44 58.23 -5.93
CA MET A 1 -56.10 58.00 -6.52
C MET A 1 -55.10 58.43 -5.45
N THR A 2 -54.17 57.66 -4.90
CA THR A 2 -53.41 56.47 -5.29
C THR A 2 -52.70 55.97 -4.01
N SER A 3 -52.66 54.67 -3.71
CA SER A 3 -51.66 54.02 -2.83
C SER A 3 -52.10 52.62 -2.38
N ARG A 4 -51.96 51.61 -3.25
CA ARG A 4 -52.06 50.20 -2.81
C ARG A 4 -51.06 49.25 -3.47
N THR A 5 -49.98 49.77 -4.06
CA THR A 5 -49.12 48.99 -4.96
C THR A 5 -47.72 48.65 -4.41
N ALA A 6 -47.33 49.11 -3.23
CA ALA A 6 -45.93 48.95 -2.76
C ALA A 6 -45.60 47.64 -2.01
N ARG A 7 -46.57 46.96 -1.36
CA ARG A 7 -46.27 45.75 -0.54
C ARG A 7 -45.99 44.47 -1.33
N GLY A 8 -46.35 44.39 -2.61
CA GLY A 8 -46.19 43.17 -3.41
C GLY A 8 -44.80 42.99 -4.07
N GLN A 9 -43.94 44.01 -3.97
CA GLN A 9 -42.61 44.01 -4.61
C GLN A 9 -41.48 43.56 -3.67
N GLU A 10 -41.66 43.67 -2.35
CA GLU A 10 -40.64 43.31 -1.35
C GLU A 10 -40.53 41.79 -1.12
N GLU A 11 -41.67 41.08 -1.13
CA GLU A 11 -41.69 39.64 -0.87
C GLU A 11 -41.06 38.80 -1.99
N LYS A 12 -41.11 39.29 -3.24
CA LYS A 12 -40.49 38.64 -4.39
C LYS A 12 -38.96 38.71 -4.33
N GLY A 13 -38.42 39.80 -3.80
CA GLY A 13 -36.99 39.97 -3.56
C GLY A 13 -36.49 38.99 -2.50
N ALA A 14 -37.16 38.91 -1.35
CA ALA A 14 -36.76 37.96 -0.31
C ALA A 14 -36.79 36.50 -0.83
N ALA A 15 -37.85 36.08 -1.53
CA ALA A 15 -37.95 34.73 -2.07
C ALA A 15 -36.83 34.40 -3.08
N ALA A 16 -36.47 35.35 -3.96
CA ALA A 16 -35.39 35.17 -4.95
C ALA A 16 -34.00 35.03 -4.31
N TRP A 17 -33.76 35.70 -3.17
CA TRP A 17 -32.49 35.59 -2.46
C TRP A 17 -32.38 34.29 -1.65
N HIS A 18 -33.50 33.77 -1.15
CA HIS A 18 -33.54 32.48 -0.48
C HIS A 18 -33.36 31.33 -1.47
N THR A 19 -33.96 31.39 -2.66
CA THR A 19 -33.76 30.39 -3.71
C THR A 19 -32.33 30.40 -4.26
N LEU A 20 -31.75 31.59 -4.49
CA LEU A 20 -30.35 31.72 -4.92
C LEU A 20 -29.37 31.18 -3.87
N ARG A 21 -29.59 31.46 -2.58
CA ARG A 21 -28.79 30.90 -1.48
C ARG A 21 -28.91 29.38 -1.37
N LEU A 22 -30.12 28.83 -1.51
CA LEU A 22 -30.35 27.38 -1.49
C LEU A 22 -29.62 26.68 -2.65
N VAL A 23 -29.66 27.26 -3.85
CA VAL A 23 -28.94 26.72 -5.03
C VAL A 23 -27.42 26.76 -4.82
N LEU A 24 -26.88 27.85 -4.28
CA LEU A 24 -25.44 27.97 -4.01
C LEU A 24 -24.95 27.00 -2.92
N VAL A 25 -25.73 26.82 -1.84
CA VAL A 25 -25.41 25.87 -0.76
C VAL A 25 -25.49 24.42 -1.25
N ALA A 26 -26.51 24.08 -2.05
CA ALA A 26 -26.63 22.74 -2.65
C ALA A 26 -25.49 22.44 -3.64
N GLY A 27 -25.07 23.43 -4.44
CA GLY A 27 -23.94 23.30 -5.35
C GLY A 27 -22.61 23.07 -4.62
N ALA A 28 -22.37 23.77 -3.50
CA ALA A 28 -21.17 23.59 -2.67
C ALA A 28 -21.13 22.22 -1.97
N LEU A 29 -22.29 21.71 -1.50
CA LEU A 29 -22.39 20.37 -0.92
C LEU A 29 -22.11 19.27 -1.97
N GLY A 30 -22.60 19.44 -3.20
CA GLY A 30 -22.38 18.49 -4.29
C GLY A 30 -20.90 18.39 -4.72
N ALA A 31 -20.18 19.51 -4.72
CA ALA A 31 -18.75 19.54 -5.05
C ALA A 31 -17.86 18.84 -4.00
N SER A 32 -18.34 18.70 -2.77
CA SER A 32 -17.59 18.08 -1.65
C SER A 32 -17.50 16.56 -1.75
N LEU A 33 -18.36 15.92 -2.55
CA LEU A 33 -18.50 14.45 -2.62
C LEU A 33 -17.73 13.80 -3.77
N VAL A 34 -17.09 14.58 -4.66
CA VAL A 34 -16.40 14.06 -5.87
C VAL A 34 -14.92 13.73 -5.63
N GLY A 35 -14.39 14.00 -4.43
CA GLY A 35 -12.94 13.99 -4.18
C GLY A 35 -12.23 12.64 -3.96
N CYS A 36 -12.92 11.49 -3.93
CA CYS A 36 -12.31 10.24 -3.42
C CYS A 36 -12.18 9.07 -4.41
N SER A 37 -12.32 9.26 -5.73
CA SER A 37 -12.28 8.15 -6.70
C SER A 37 -10.91 7.84 -7.32
N SER A 38 -9.80 8.33 -6.76
CA SER A 38 -8.47 8.03 -7.30
C SER A 38 -8.05 6.60 -6.94
N ALA A 39 -8.12 5.68 -7.90
CA ALA A 39 -7.51 4.37 -7.74
C ALA A 39 -5.98 4.52 -7.70
N PRO A 40 -5.27 3.90 -6.74
CA PRO A 40 -3.81 3.91 -6.73
C PRO A 40 -3.28 3.25 -7.99
N GLU A 41 -2.21 3.81 -8.56
CA GLU A 41 -1.54 3.20 -9.70
C GLU A 41 -1.04 1.80 -9.33
N ARG A 42 -1.57 0.79 -10.04
CA ARG A 42 -1.15 -0.59 -9.86
C ARG A 42 0.19 -0.75 -10.58
N ILE A 43 1.25 -1.05 -9.85
CA ILE A 43 2.48 -1.59 -10.44
C ILE A 43 2.13 -2.97 -10.99
N GLU A 44 1.75 -3.03 -12.26
CA GLU A 44 1.55 -4.29 -12.96
C GLU A 44 2.90 -4.97 -13.08
N THR A 45 3.02 -6.13 -12.43
CA THR A 45 4.17 -7.00 -12.66
C THR A 45 3.80 -7.90 -13.83
N PRO A 46 4.53 -7.86 -14.96
CA PRO A 46 4.25 -8.74 -16.08
C PRO A 46 4.25 -10.19 -15.59
N VAL A 47 3.14 -10.89 -15.79
CA VAL A 47 2.95 -12.29 -15.34
C VAL A 47 3.73 -13.27 -16.22
N ALA A 48 4.30 -12.80 -17.33
CA ALA A 48 5.19 -13.59 -18.17
C ALA A 48 6.42 -13.98 -17.35
N GLN A 49 6.53 -15.27 -17.03
CA GLN A 49 7.72 -15.77 -16.36
C GLN A 49 8.91 -15.61 -17.30
N PRO A 50 9.97 -14.90 -16.89
CA PRO A 50 11.18 -14.81 -17.70
C PRO A 50 11.76 -16.22 -17.90
N ASP A 51 12.29 -16.50 -19.07
CA ASP A 51 13.01 -17.74 -19.35
C ASP A 51 14.22 -17.84 -18.40
N SER A 52 14.12 -18.76 -17.44
CA SER A 52 15.13 -18.96 -16.41
C SER A 52 16.19 -19.99 -16.79
N SER A 53 16.11 -20.62 -17.96
CA SER A 53 17.02 -21.70 -18.37
C SER A 53 18.50 -21.28 -18.42
N GLY A 54 18.77 -19.99 -18.61
CA GLY A 54 20.11 -19.42 -18.61
C GLY A 54 20.60 -18.87 -17.26
N ILE A 55 19.78 -18.90 -16.20
CA ILE A 55 20.16 -18.38 -14.87
C ILE A 55 20.91 -19.50 -14.12
N PRO A 56 22.17 -19.29 -13.70
CA PRO A 56 22.89 -20.29 -12.94
C PRO A 56 22.26 -20.48 -11.54
N ASP A 57 22.31 -21.72 -11.05
CA ASP A 57 21.86 -22.03 -9.69
C ASP A 57 22.65 -21.25 -8.64
N ALA A 58 21.98 -20.90 -7.54
CA ALA A 58 22.64 -20.31 -6.40
C ALA A 58 23.63 -21.29 -5.77
N VAL A 59 24.88 -20.88 -5.60
CA VAL A 59 25.89 -21.65 -4.87
C VAL A 59 25.81 -21.28 -3.38
N PRO A 60 25.46 -22.24 -2.49
CA PRO A 60 25.41 -21.95 -1.06
C PRO A 60 26.77 -21.51 -0.54
N ARG A 61 26.77 -20.43 0.24
CA ARG A 61 27.97 -19.93 0.93
C ARG A 61 27.64 -19.70 2.40
N VAL A 62 28.60 -20.01 3.26
CA VAL A 62 28.46 -19.74 4.69
C VAL A 62 28.73 -18.27 4.92
N GLU A 63 27.70 -17.55 5.38
CA GLU A 63 27.81 -16.14 5.74
C GLU A 63 27.72 -15.97 7.27
N PRO A 64 28.44 -14.99 7.85
CA PRO A 64 28.19 -14.58 9.22
C PRO A 64 26.74 -14.10 9.38
N ARG A 65 26.19 -14.28 10.58
CA ARG A 65 24.88 -13.72 10.90
C ARG A 65 24.87 -12.21 10.72
N SER A 66 23.80 -11.74 10.11
CA SER A 66 23.50 -10.32 10.03
C SER A 66 23.33 -9.70 11.42
N ARG A 67 23.61 -8.40 11.53
CA ARG A 67 23.54 -7.65 12.80
C ARG A 67 22.12 -7.53 13.36
N SER A 68 21.10 -7.77 12.53
CA SER A 68 19.68 -7.66 12.89
C SER A 68 18.87 -8.74 12.17
N GLY A 69 17.61 -8.93 12.54
CA GLY A 69 16.75 -9.94 11.90
C GLY A 69 16.84 -11.35 12.50
N ASN A 70 17.71 -11.55 13.49
CA ASN A 70 17.96 -12.84 14.14
C ASN A 70 17.48 -12.86 15.60
N MET A 71 16.38 -12.16 15.91
CA MET A 71 15.81 -12.15 17.26
C MET A 71 15.24 -13.54 17.60
N GLU A 72 15.41 -13.98 18.85
CA GLU A 72 14.90 -15.27 19.34
C GLU A 72 13.39 -15.45 19.06
N THR A 73 12.61 -14.38 19.26
CA THR A 73 11.16 -14.39 18.99
C THR A 73 10.66 -13.07 18.42
N TYR A 74 9.63 -13.14 17.58
CA TYR A 74 8.91 -11.98 17.05
C TYR A 74 7.43 -12.32 16.78
N VAL A 75 6.59 -11.29 16.60
CA VAL A 75 5.13 -11.45 16.38
C VAL A 75 4.72 -10.75 15.10
N VAL A 76 4.00 -11.47 14.23
CA VAL A 76 3.41 -10.92 12.99
C VAL A 76 1.93 -11.29 12.97
N ARG A 77 1.06 -10.29 12.86
CA ARG A 77 -0.42 -10.48 12.81
C ARG A 77 -0.94 -11.35 13.97
N GLY A 78 -0.42 -11.12 15.18
CA GLY A 78 -0.79 -11.87 16.39
C GLY A 78 -0.17 -13.27 16.52
N ARG A 79 0.56 -13.77 15.51
CA ARG A 79 1.25 -15.06 15.57
C ARG A 79 2.71 -14.88 15.95
N ARG A 80 3.13 -15.60 17.01
CA ARG A 80 4.51 -15.64 17.47
C ARG A 80 5.33 -16.66 16.67
N TYR A 81 6.55 -16.27 16.33
CA TYR A 81 7.56 -17.12 15.69
C TYR A 81 8.81 -17.20 16.57
N PHE A 82 9.60 -18.25 16.36
CA PHE A 82 10.85 -18.53 17.05
C PHE A 82 11.94 -18.76 16.01
N THR A 83 13.01 -17.98 16.08
CA THR A 83 14.17 -18.13 15.19
C THR A 83 15.07 -19.23 15.72
N LYS A 84 15.59 -20.06 14.81
CA LYS A 84 16.50 -21.15 15.16
C LYS A 84 17.89 -20.60 15.49
N ASP A 85 18.58 -21.31 16.38
CA ASP A 85 19.96 -21.00 16.72
C ASP A 85 20.97 -21.35 15.62
N ASP A 86 20.56 -22.11 14.59
CA ASP A 86 21.40 -22.54 13.47
C ASP A 86 20.54 -23.04 12.28
N SER A 87 21.12 -23.02 11.08
CA SER A 87 20.54 -23.54 9.84
C SER A 87 21.07 -24.93 9.43
N ARG A 88 22.13 -25.44 10.07
CA ARG A 88 22.72 -26.75 9.75
C ARG A 88 21.69 -27.89 9.76
N GLY A 89 21.69 -28.67 8.69
CA GLY A 89 20.80 -29.83 8.54
C GLY A 89 19.32 -29.49 8.32
N HIS A 90 18.96 -28.21 8.16
CA HIS A 90 17.58 -27.83 7.84
C HIS A 90 17.22 -28.25 6.42
N VAL A 91 16.19 -29.08 6.30
CA VAL A 91 15.60 -29.50 5.03
C VAL A 91 14.09 -29.28 5.14
N GLU A 92 13.52 -28.56 4.17
CA GLU A 92 12.10 -28.24 4.14
C GLU A 92 11.60 -28.26 2.69
N ARG A 93 10.33 -28.63 2.51
CA ARG A 93 9.61 -28.54 1.24
C ARG A 93 8.35 -27.71 1.46
N GLY A 94 8.12 -26.72 0.60
CA GLY A 94 6.97 -25.85 0.71
C GLY A 94 6.78 -24.97 -0.53
N ILE A 95 5.87 -24.01 -0.41
CA ILE A 95 5.59 -23.02 -1.45
C ILE A 95 6.54 -21.84 -1.26
N ALA A 96 7.22 -21.44 -2.34
CA ALA A 96 7.98 -20.20 -2.41
C ALA A 96 7.14 -19.11 -3.10
N SER A 97 7.36 -17.88 -2.68
CA SER A 97 6.89 -16.67 -3.36
C SER A 97 8.04 -15.69 -3.50
N TRP A 98 7.89 -14.70 -4.38
CA TRP A 98 8.93 -13.71 -4.68
C TRP A 98 8.43 -12.30 -4.43
N TYR A 99 9.35 -11.39 -4.13
CA TYR A 99 9.04 -9.97 -3.97
C TYR A 99 9.09 -9.24 -5.31
N GLY A 100 8.02 -8.52 -5.62
CA GLY A 100 7.92 -7.70 -6.83
C GLY A 100 8.83 -6.46 -6.83
N PRO A 101 8.90 -5.76 -7.98
CA PRO A 101 9.82 -4.64 -8.18
C PRO A 101 9.61 -3.46 -7.21
N GLY A 102 8.40 -3.27 -6.69
CA GLY A 102 8.10 -2.23 -5.69
C GLY A 102 8.81 -2.39 -4.34
N PHE A 103 9.52 -3.49 -4.10
CA PHE A 103 10.35 -3.69 -2.92
C PHE A 103 11.83 -3.36 -3.12
N HIS A 104 12.26 -3.22 -4.37
CA HIS A 104 13.67 -3.03 -4.70
C HIS A 104 14.28 -1.81 -4.00
N GLY A 105 15.49 -1.98 -3.46
CA GLY A 105 16.21 -0.96 -2.70
C GLY A 105 15.68 -0.71 -1.27
N ARG A 106 14.55 -1.30 -0.87
CA ARG A 106 14.01 -1.15 0.50
C ARG A 106 14.78 -2.01 1.49
N LYS A 107 14.85 -1.57 2.75
CA LYS A 107 15.47 -2.36 3.83
C LYS A 107 14.62 -3.60 4.14
N THR A 108 15.28 -4.73 4.31
CA THR A 108 14.71 -6.00 4.78
C THR A 108 14.81 -6.09 6.32
N SER A 109 14.36 -7.21 6.90
CA SER A 109 14.43 -7.45 8.36
C SER A 109 15.86 -7.57 8.89
N ASN A 110 16.81 -7.98 8.05
CA ASN A 110 18.22 -8.09 8.42
C ASN A 110 19.00 -6.76 8.27
N GLY A 111 18.33 -5.73 7.71
CA GLY A 111 18.85 -4.38 7.53
C GLY A 111 19.46 -4.10 6.16
N GLU A 112 19.70 -5.13 5.34
CA GLU A 112 20.22 -4.99 3.97
C GLU A 112 19.16 -4.44 3.02
N ARG A 113 19.60 -3.85 1.91
CA ARG A 113 18.68 -3.39 0.86
C ARG A 113 18.36 -4.55 -0.07
N TYR A 114 17.08 -4.80 -0.32
CA TYR A 114 16.64 -5.84 -1.24
C TYR A 114 17.06 -5.51 -2.68
N ASP A 115 17.79 -6.42 -3.31
CA ASP A 115 18.06 -6.41 -4.74
C ASP A 115 17.24 -7.54 -5.40
N MET A 116 16.41 -7.19 -6.38
CA MET A 116 15.55 -8.18 -7.05
C MET A 116 16.32 -9.11 -7.97
N ASN A 117 17.55 -8.74 -8.34
CA ASN A 117 18.43 -9.50 -9.21
C ASN A 117 19.44 -10.34 -8.42
N ALA A 118 19.47 -10.20 -7.09
CA ALA A 118 20.36 -10.97 -6.24
C ALA A 118 19.72 -12.30 -5.83
N MET A 119 20.53 -13.37 -5.79
CA MET A 119 20.10 -14.70 -5.33
C MET A 119 19.98 -14.74 -3.81
N THR A 120 18.92 -14.13 -3.29
CA THR A 120 18.62 -14.01 -1.85
C THR A 120 17.23 -14.56 -1.54
N ALA A 121 17.04 -15.03 -0.30
CA ALA A 121 15.76 -15.56 0.17
C ALA A 121 15.47 -15.07 1.59
N ALA A 122 14.19 -14.98 1.94
CA ALA A 122 13.74 -14.66 3.29
C ALA A 122 13.06 -15.87 3.93
N HIS A 123 13.40 -16.16 5.19
CA HIS A 123 12.81 -17.26 5.94
C HIS A 123 12.24 -16.76 7.28
N LYS A 124 11.17 -17.42 7.75
CA LYS A 124 10.47 -16.99 8.99
C LYS A 124 11.24 -17.34 10.25
N THR A 125 12.06 -18.38 10.23
CA THR A 125 12.65 -18.94 11.45
C THR A 125 14.12 -19.34 11.29
N LEU A 126 14.75 -19.09 10.14
CA LEU A 126 16.18 -19.38 9.98
C LEU A 126 16.96 -18.10 10.29
N PRO A 127 18.15 -18.24 10.91
CA PRO A 127 19.02 -17.11 11.21
C PRO A 127 19.94 -16.73 10.04
#